data_AF-A0A2G2Y2V3-F1
#
_entry.id   AF-A0A2G2Y2V3-F1
#
_cell.length_a   1.000
_cell.length_b   1.000
_cell.length_c   1.000
_cell.angle_alpha   90.00
_cell.angle_beta   90.00
_cell.angle_gamma   90.00
#
_symmetry.space_group_name_H-M   'P 1'
#
loop_
_entity.id
_entity.type
_entity.pdbx_description
1 polymer ?
#
loop_
_entity_poly.entity_id
_entity_poly.type
_entity_poly.pdbx_seq_one_letter_code
_entity_poly.pdbx_strand_id
1 'polypeptide(L)'
;MKKNSTETFREYAIRWREQAARVKPSMKESKIVEVFIQAQDEIYYQYLLPVLGKQFIEVLKIEEMIENGIKIGRIVSFATLKVTTQPIQKGSESVGGKKYDEDSSAIVVGQQAQARGPHHRYPQAETQAYAQAP
;
A
#
# COMPACT_ATOMS: atom_id res chain seq x y z
N MET A 1 -23.49 2.35 10.22
CA MET A 1 -22.65 2.26 11.43
C MET A 1 -21.22 2.54 10.99
N LYS A 2 -20.44 3.35 11.72
CA LYS A 2 -19.05 3.63 11.34
C LYS A 2 -18.11 2.78 12.21
N LYS A 3 -17.02 2.28 11.62
CA LYS A 3 -15.95 1.59 12.33
C LYS A 3 -15.23 2.55 13.27
N ASN A 4 -14.96 2.11 14.51
CA ASN A 4 -14.17 2.87 15.46
C ASN A 4 -12.67 2.69 15.19
N SER A 5 -11.82 3.69 15.50
CA SER A 5 -10.37 3.61 15.25
C SER A 5 -9.66 2.55 16.10
N THR A 6 -10.23 2.15 17.23
CA THR A 6 -9.69 1.15 18.15
C THR A 6 -10.23 -0.25 17.90
N GLU A 7 -11.27 -0.39 17.07
CA GLU A 7 -11.94 -1.65 16.76
C GLU A 7 -11.26 -2.30 15.54
N THR A 8 -11.01 -3.61 15.60
CA THR A 8 -10.57 -4.38 14.44
C THR A 8 -11.70 -4.51 13.42
N PHE A 9 -11.40 -4.75 12.15
CA PHE A 9 -12.47 -4.97 11.16
C PHE A 9 -13.37 -6.14 11.50
N ARG A 10 -12.81 -7.21 12.07
CA ARG A 10 -13.58 -8.39 12.47
C ARG A 10 -14.61 -8.05 13.53
N GLU A 11 -14.23 -7.28 14.55
CA GLU A 11 -15.15 -6.82 15.60
C GLU A 11 -16.24 -5.93 15.01
N TYR A 12 -15.85 -4.99 14.15
CA TYR A 12 -16.79 -4.11 13.46
C TYR A 12 -17.82 -4.91 12.63
N ALA A 13 -17.37 -5.89 11.85
CA ALA A 13 -18.23 -6.74 11.02
C ALA A 13 -19.23 -7.55 11.86
N ILE A 14 -18.80 -8.09 13.00
CA ILE A 14 -19.67 -8.80 13.95
C ILE A 14 -20.75 -7.85 14.46
N ARG A 15 -20.35 -6.67 14.96
CA ARG A 15 -21.27 -5.66 15.49
C ARG A 15 -22.28 -5.18 14.44
N TRP A 16 -21.82 -5.07 13.20
CA TRP A 16 -22.65 -4.75 12.05
C TRP A 16 -23.70 -5.82 11.78
N ARG A 17 -23.30 -7.10 11.76
CA ARG A 17 -24.20 -8.25 11.59
C ARG A 17 -25.22 -8.36 12.71
N GLU A 18 -24.80 -8.16 13.94
CA GLU A 18 -25.70 -8.13 15.11
C GLU A 18 -26.74 -7.03 14.98
N GLN A 19 -26.36 -5.85 14.49
CA GLN A 19 -27.30 -4.75 14.26
C GLN A 19 -28.27 -5.07 13.10
N ALA A 20 -27.77 -5.66 12.01
CA ALA A 20 -28.60 -6.09 10.88
C ALA A 20 -29.63 -7.16 11.29
N ALA A 21 -29.25 -8.08 12.18
CA ALA A 21 -30.13 -9.13 12.70
C ALA A 21 -31.30 -8.60 13.56
N ARG A 22 -31.21 -7.36 14.08
CA ARG A 22 -32.27 -6.71 14.86
C ARG A 22 -33.39 -6.12 14.00
N VAL A 23 -33.17 -5.96 12.69
CA VAL A 23 -34.15 -5.37 11.77
C VAL A 23 -35.28 -6.37 11.51
N LYS A 24 -36.54 -5.91 11.61
CA LYS A 24 -37.74 -6.69 11.28
C LYS A 24 -38.55 -6.01 10.16
N PRO A 25 -38.96 -6.75 9.11
CA PRO A 25 -38.59 -8.14 8.81
C PRO A 25 -37.09 -8.30 8.51
N SER A 26 -36.58 -9.53 8.64
CA SER A 26 -35.16 -9.82 8.38
C SER A 26 -34.77 -9.43 6.95
N MET A 27 -33.62 -8.78 6.81
CA MET A 27 -33.14 -8.26 5.54
C MET A 27 -32.42 -9.37 4.74
N LYS A 28 -32.57 -9.36 3.41
CA LYS A 28 -31.85 -10.29 2.52
C LYS A 28 -30.34 -10.05 2.62
N GLU A 29 -29.55 -11.13 2.54
CA GLU A 29 -28.08 -11.04 2.64
C GLU A 29 -27.47 -10.08 1.61
N SER A 30 -27.95 -10.08 0.37
CA SER A 30 -27.50 -9.16 -0.67
C SER A 30 -27.67 -7.69 -0.26
N LYS A 31 -28.77 -7.37 0.42
CA LYS A 31 -29.03 -6.03 0.94
C LYS A 31 -28.18 -5.72 2.16
N ILE A 32 -27.92 -6.69 3.04
CA ILE A 32 -26.97 -6.53 4.15
C ILE A 32 -25.57 -6.20 3.62
N VAL A 33 -25.10 -6.94 2.62
CA VAL A 33 -23.81 -6.71 1.95
C VAL A 33 -23.76 -5.33 1.30
N GLU A 34 -24.82 -4.95 0.58
CA GLU A 34 -24.90 -3.63 -0.06
C GLU A 34 -24.76 -2.49 0.96
N VAL A 35 -25.54 -2.52 2.05
CA VAL A 35 -25.50 -1.46 3.06
C VAL A 35 -24.19 -1.51 3.87
N PHE A 36 -23.60 -2.69 4.06
CA PHE A 36 -22.28 -2.82 4.66
C PHE A 36 -21.21 -2.12 3.83
N ILE A 37 -21.16 -2.39 2.52
CA ILE A 37 -20.19 -1.77 1.60
C ILE A 37 -20.39 -0.25 1.54
N GLN A 38 -21.64 0.22 1.46
CA GLN A 38 -21.98 1.65 1.47
C GLN A 38 -21.55 2.37 2.77
N ALA A 39 -21.44 1.66 3.88
CA ALA A 39 -21.04 2.25 5.17
C ALA A 39 -19.52 2.38 5.36
N GLN A 40 -18.72 1.86 4.42
CA GLN A 40 -17.27 1.88 4.49
C GLN A 40 -16.67 3.23 4.09
N ASP A 41 -15.45 3.51 4.53
CA ASP A 41 -14.69 4.67 4.04
C ASP A 41 -14.39 4.52 2.53
N GLU A 42 -14.21 5.65 1.84
CA GLU A 42 -14.14 5.72 0.36
C GLU A 42 -13.17 4.73 -0.29
N ILE A 43 -12.03 4.51 0.34
CA ILE A 43 -11.00 3.56 -0.10
C ILE A 43 -11.57 2.15 -0.19
N TYR A 44 -12.19 1.72 0.90
CA TYR A 44 -12.76 0.38 1.03
C TYR A 44 -13.98 0.25 0.12
N TYR A 45 -14.82 1.28 0.04
CA TYR A 45 -15.95 1.30 -0.89
C TYR A 45 -15.51 1.03 -2.34
N GLN A 46 -14.47 1.72 -2.83
CA GLN A 46 -13.96 1.51 -4.20
C GLN A 46 -13.48 0.08 -4.44
N TYR A 47 -12.77 -0.52 -3.48
CA TYR A 47 -12.27 -1.89 -3.63
C TYR A 47 -13.34 -2.96 -3.40
N LEU A 48 -14.40 -2.66 -2.63
CA LEU A 48 -15.48 -3.61 -2.33
C LEU A 48 -16.66 -3.52 -3.30
N LEU A 49 -16.78 -2.43 -4.07
CA LEU A 49 -17.84 -2.27 -5.07
C LEU A 49 -17.93 -3.44 -6.08
N PRO A 50 -16.81 -3.98 -6.60
CA PRO A 50 -16.85 -5.11 -7.54
C PRO A 50 -17.39 -6.41 -6.93
N VAL A 51 -17.44 -6.51 -5.59
CA VAL A 51 -17.94 -7.70 -4.87
C VAL A 51 -19.31 -7.49 -4.26
N LEU A 52 -20.03 -6.46 -4.70
CA LEU A 52 -21.47 -6.33 -4.45
C LEU A 52 -22.21 -7.61 -4.86
N GLY A 53 -23.12 -8.06 -3.99
CA GLY A 53 -23.91 -9.27 -4.22
C GLY A 53 -23.19 -10.59 -3.96
N LYS A 54 -21.91 -10.58 -3.59
CA LYS A 54 -21.22 -11.77 -3.06
C LYS A 54 -21.71 -12.09 -1.65
N GLN A 55 -21.38 -13.30 -1.16
CA GLN A 55 -21.67 -13.67 0.22
C GLN A 55 -20.90 -12.79 1.19
N PHE A 56 -21.46 -12.53 2.37
CA PHE A 56 -20.84 -11.65 3.35
C PHE A 56 -19.41 -12.09 3.72
N ILE A 57 -19.16 -13.41 3.79
CA ILE A 57 -17.84 -13.96 4.09
C ILE A 57 -16.79 -13.66 3.02
N GLU A 58 -17.18 -13.58 1.74
CA GLU A 58 -16.27 -13.24 0.64
C GLU A 58 -15.85 -11.76 0.73
N VAL A 59 -16.81 -10.90 1.05
CA VAL A 59 -16.58 -9.46 1.28
C VAL A 59 -15.61 -9.25 2.43
N LEU A 60 -15.77 -9.96 3.56
CA LEU A 60 -14.85 -9.87 4.70
C LEU A 60 -13.42 -10.28 4.35
N LYS A 61 -13.23 -11.33 3.56
CA LYS A 61 -11.89 -11.76 3.13
C LYS A 61 -11.19 -10.68 2.31
N ILE A 62 -11.92 -10.04 1.41
CA ILE A 62 -11.37 -8.97 0.56
C ILE A 62 -11.06 -7.74 1.40
N GLU A 63 -11.92 -7.40 2.36
CA GLU A 63 -11.67 -6.29 3.29
C GLU A 63 -10.41 -6.51 4.14
N GLU A 64 -10.18 -7.73 4.63
CA GLU A 64 -8.94 -8.11 5.32
C GLU A 64 -7.71 -7.98 4.41
N MET A 65 -7.82 -8.38 3.13
CA MET A 65 -6.76 -8.19 2.15
C MET A 65 -6.46 -6.71 1.90
N ILE A 66 -7.48 -5.85 1.87
CA ILE A 66 -7.32 -4.41 1.70
C ILE A 66 -6.61 -3.81 2.91
N GLU A 67 -7.03 -4.15 4.14
CA GLU A 67 -6.37 -3.69 5.35
C GLU A 67 -4.89 -4.09 5.38
N ASN A 68 -4.60 -5.36 5.08
CA ASN A 68 -3.22 -5.85 4.99
C ASN A 68 -2.44 -5.12 3.90
N GLY A 69 -3.03 -4.89 2.72
CA GLY A 69 -2.44 -4.14 1.63
C GLY A 69 -2.10 -2.70 2.02
N ILE A 70 -2.96 -2.03 2.79
CA ILE A 70 -2.71 -0.69 3.32
C ILE A 70 -1.57 -0.73 4.35
N LYS A 71 -1.60 -1.68 5.28
CA LYS A 71 -0.60 -1.82 6.34
C LYS A 71 0.82 -2.03 5.80
N ILE A 72 0.97 -2.80 4.72
CA ILE A 72 2.26 -3.06 4.07
C ILE A 72 2.61 -2.05 2.96
N GLY A 73 1.78 -1.02 2.76
CA GLY A 73 2.01 0.04 1.78
C GLY A 73 1.80 -0.36 0.31
N ARG A 74 1.16 -1.50 0.03
CA ARG A 74 0.77 -1.91 -1.34
C ARG A 74 -0.47 -1.16 -1.84
N ILE A 75 -1.34 -0.73 -0.93
CA ILE A 75 -2.52 0.07 -1.23
C ILE A 75 -2.32 1.44 -0.59
N VAL A 76 -2.37 2.50 -1.39
CA VAL A 76 -2.27 3.87 -0.90
C VAL A 76 -3.60 4.29 -0.29
N SER A 77 -3.59 4.63 0.99
CA SER A 77 -4.81 5.12 1.63
C SER A 77 -5.02 6.60 1.33
N PHE A 78 -6.26 7.04 1.04
CA PHE A 78 -6.63 8.47 0.99
C PHE A 78 -6.30 9.21 2.30
N ALA A 79 -6.25 8.50 3.43
CA ALA A 79 -5.77 9.06 4.69
C ALA A 79 -4.26 9.36 4.69
N THR A 80 -3.47 8.61 3.93
CA THR A 80 -2.05 8.88 3.69
C THR A 80 -1.89 10.02 2.67
N LEU A 81 -2.70 10.05 1.61
CA LEU A 81 -2.64 11.12 0.60
C LEU A 81 -2.91 12.51 1.19
N LYS A 82 -3.95 12.65 2.04
CA LYS A 82 -4.28 13.93 2.68
C LYS A 82 -3.19 14.47 3.62
N VAL A 83 -2.33 13.61 4.17
CA VAL A 83 -1.18 14.02 4.99
C VAL A 83 -0.08 14.61 4.11
N THR A 84 0.12 14.07 2.91
CA THR A 84 1.16 14.52 1.97
C THR A 84 0.75 15.79 1.19
N THR A 85 -0.55 16.08 1.05
CA THR A 85 -1.05 17.25 0.32
C THR A 85 -1.10 18.54 1.16
N GLN A 86 -0.77 18.51 2.45
CA GLN A 86 -0.55 19.76 3.21
C GLN A 86 0.72 20.44 2.67
N PRO A 87 0.65 21.67 2.12
CA PRO A 87 1.85 22.37 1.69
C PRO A 87 2.72 22.63 2.91
N ILE A 88 3.92 22.05 2.90
CA ILE A 88 5.01 22.36 3.82
C ILE A 88 5.42 23.82 3.56
N GLN A 89 4.68 24.77 4.12
CA GLN A 89 5.20 26.10 4.39
C GLN A 89 5.87 26.06 5.77
N LYS A 90 7.09 25.53 5.81
CA LYS A 90 8.18 25.98 6.67
C LYS A 90 9.38 25.04 6.55
N GLY A 91 10.43 25.55 5.90
CA GLY A 91 11.76 25.69 6.49
C GLY A 91 12.57 24.42 6.80
N SER A 92 13.70 24.36 6.10
CA SER A 92 14.97 23.73 6.52
C SER A 92 15.10 22.21 6.36
N GLU A 93 15.80 21.87 5.27
CA GLU A 93 16.87 20.89 5.20
C GLU A 93 17.36 20.31 6.55
N SER A 94 17.26 18.98 6.66
CA SER A 94 18.07 18.17 7.57
C SER A 94 18.21 16.77 6.96
N VAL A 95 19.37 16.57 6.35
CA VAL A 95 20.05 15.28 6.19
C VAL A 95 19.96 14.49 7.50
N GLY A 96 19.68 13.18 7.42
CA GLY A 96 19.59 12.33 8.61
C GLY A 96 19.16 10.90 8.30
N GLY A 97 19.83 10.26 7.35
CA GLY A 97 19.62 8.85 7.06
C GLY A 97 20.01 7.96 8.24
N LYS A 98 19.04 7.15 8.69
CA LYS A 98 19.15 5.74 9.13
C LYS A 98 20.41 5.33 9.91
N LYS A 99 20.25 5.18 11.21
CA LYS A 99 21.12 4.41 12.11
C LYS A 99 20.41 3.08 12.43
N TYR A 100 20.92 2.00 11.85
CA TYR A 100 20.76 0.66 12.40
C TYR A 100 22.11 0.31 13.01
N ASP A 101 22.08 0.04 14.31
CA ASP A 101 23.22 -0.37 15.10
C ASP A 101 23.31 -1.89 15.11
N GLU A 102 24.52 -2.36 15.38
CA GLU A 102 24.90 -3.70 15.81
C GLU A 102 25.27 -4.75 14.75
N ASP A 103 26.56 -5.07 14.82
CA ASP A 103 27.25 -6.32 14.47
C ASP A 103 27.83 -6.47 13.06
N SER A 104 29.09 -6.02 12.89
CA SER A 104 30.13 -6.76 12.14
C SER A 104 31.51 -6.10 12.28
N SER A 105 32.29 -6.68 13.18
CA SER A 105 33.75 -6.84 13.23
C SER A 105 34.66 -6.20 12.15
N ALA A 106 35.64 -5.45 12.66
CA ALA A 106 37.07 -5.42 12.31
C ALA A 106 37.52 -5.38 10.84
N ILE A 107 38.27 -4.34 10.45
CA ILE A 107 39.74 -4.39 10.31
C ILE A 107 40.32 -2.99 10.04
N VAL A 108 41.31 -2.59 10.83
CA VAL A 108 42.26 -1.52 10.51
C VAL A 108 43.43 -2.13 9.76
N VAL A 109 43.66 -1.69 8.52
CA VAL A 109 44.94 -1.74 7.79
C VAL A 109 44.92 -0.50 6.91
N GLY A 110 45.71 0.54 7.16
CA GLY A 110 47.15 0.56 6.91
C GLY A 110 47.39 1.27 5.56
N GLN A 111 47.94 2.48 5.64
CA GLN A 111 48.37 3.32 4.50
C GLN A 111 49.28 2.52 3.54
N GLN A 112 49.21 2.75 2.22
CA GLN A 112 50.39 3.02 1.34
C GLN A 112 50.05 3.19 -0.16
N ALA A 113 50.47 4.35 -0.68
CA ALA A 113 51.00 4.72 -2.00
C ALA A 113 50.50 4.12 -3.34
N GLN A 114 50.10 5.06 -4.22
CA GLN A 114 50.38 5.20 -5.66
C GLN A 114 50.64 3.95 -6.53
N ALA A 115 49.90 3.83 -7.66
CA ALA A 115 50.43 4.08 -9.03
C ALA A 115 49.48 3.60 -10.16
N ARG A 116 49.25 4.51 -11.14
CA ARG A 116 49.14 4.30 -12.61
C ARG A 116 47.85 3.63 -13.20
N GLY A 117 47.19 4.36 -14.12
CA GLY A 117 45.96 3.99 -14.90
C GLY A 117 46.19 3.03 -16.08
N PRO A 118 45.45 3.05 -17.24
CA PRO A 118 44.45 4.03 -17.73
C PRO A 118 43.19 3.47 -18.50
N HIS A 119 42.26 4.40 -18.83
CA HIS A 119 41.35 4.56 -19.99
C HIS A 119 40.63 3.38 -20.71
N HIS A 120 39.31 3.57 -20.96
CA HIS A 120 38.64 3.53 -22.30
C HIS A 120 37.13 3.83 -22.11
N ARG A 121 36.59 5.04 -22.35
CA ARG A 121 36.18 5.69 -23.63
C ARG A 121 35.27 4.83 -24.52
N TYR A 122 33.96 5.07 -24.43
CA TYR A 122 32.94 4.68 -25.43
C TYR A 122 32.78 5.77 -26.51
N PRO A 123 32.49 5.36 -27.76
CA PRO A 123 31.59 6.10 -28.66
C PRO A 123 30.49 5.13 -29.19
N GLN A 124 29.19 5.42 -29.04
CA GLN A 124 28.32 6.32 -29.83
C GLN A 124 28.17 5.94 -31.32
N ALA A 125 26.96 5.40 -31.63
CA ALA A 125 26.09 5.58 -32.82
C ALA A 125 26.69 5.25 -34.22
N GLU A 126 26.01 4.81 -35.28
CA GLU A 126 24.60 4.67 -35.68
C GLU A 126 24.64 4.02 -37.10
N THR A 127 23.72 3.12 -37.48
CA THR A 127 22.72 3.36 -38.56
C THR A 127 22.88 2.47 -39.82
N GLN A 128 21.75 1.83 -40.18
CA GLN A 128 21.28 1.33 -41.50
C GLN A 128 22.12 0.28 -42.28
N ALA A 129 21.59 -0.56 -43.17
CA ALA A 129 20.28 -1.10 -43.54
C ALA A 129 20.53 -2.12 -44.67
N TYR A 130 19.55 -3.01 -44.95
CA TYR A 130 19.46 -3.93 -46.10
C TYR A 130 20.49 -5.10 -46.11
N ALA A 131 20.23 -6.32 -46.60
CA ALA A 131 19.19 -6.86 -47.47
C ALA A 131 19.00 -8.39 -47.23
N GLN A 132 17.98 -8.93 -47.89
CA GLN A 132 17.53 -10.33 -47.97
C GLN A 132 18.53 -11.37 -48.52
N ALA A 133 18.24 -12.63 -48.13
CA ALA A 133 18.33 -13.90 -48.90
C ALA A 133 19.72 -14.53 -49.13
N PRO A 134 19.82 -15.85 -49.45
CA PRO A 134 18.76 -16.84 -49.75
C PRO A 134 18.51 -17.91 -48.69
#